data_AF-A0A6A0B929-F1
#
_entry.id   AF-A0A6A0B929-F1
#
_cell.length_a   1.000
_cell.length_b   1.000
_cell.length_c   1.000
_cell.angle_alpha   90.00
_cell.angle_beta   90.00
_cell.angle_gamma   90.00
#
_symmetry.space_group_name_H-M   'P 1'
#
loop_
_entity.id
_entity.type
_entity.pdbx_description
1 polymer ?
#
loop_
_entity_poly.entity_id
_entity_poly.type
_entity_poly.pdbx_seq_one_letter_code
_entity_poly.pdbx_strand_id
1 'polypeptide(L)'
;MKVNVYEMIMDDKFYIDLYHSDFSQGRWFTAEELARKKYSEVMEEYLGKYNPNEHEELELGVFDIDNESGLWRGEYLVGNLMYNLAEIYRVEYFDVDADIYEFSTEFFEDMGLTAMDVATKVASGNIKSWNDPYIGFDDQGNFVTYSETEYKEELLERARDLSFF
;
A
#
# COMPACT_ATOMS: atom_id res chain seq x y z
N MET A 1 8.47 -6.80 -12.04
CA MET A 1 7.11 -7.40 -12.08
C MET A 1 6.12 -6.26 -11.92
N LYS A 2 4.91 -6.36 -12.46
CA LYS A 2 3.89 -5.34 -12.18
C LYS A 2 3.02 -5.78 -11.01
N VAL A 3 2.89 -4.94 -10.00
CA VAL A 3 2.03 -5.19 -8.84
C VAL A 3 0.91 -4.17 -8.81
N ASN A 4 -0.32 -4.64 -8.68
CA ASN A 4 -1.50 -3.78 -8.66
C ASN A 4 -1.75 -3.24 -7.24
N VAL A 5 -1.63 -1.92 -7.08
CA VAL A 5 -1.89 -1.20 -5.82
C VAL A 5 -3.30 -1.43 -5.31
N TYR A 6 -4.29 -1.64 -6.17
CA TYR A 6 -5.65 -1.97 -5.75
C TYR A 6 -5.69 -3.22 -4.86
N GLU A 7 -4.95 -4.27 -5.25
CA GLU A 7 -4.87 -5.52 -4.50
C GLU A 7 -4.13 -5.33 -3.17
N MET A 8 -3.24 -4.35 -3.08
CA MET A 8 -2.53 -4.03 -1.83
C MET A 8 -3.43 -3.37 -0.79
N ILE A 9 -4.41 -2.56 -1.22
CA ILE A 9 -5.23 -1.73 -0.31
C ILE A 9 -6.66 -2.22 -0.12
N MET A 10 -7.10 -3.25 -0.84
CA MET A 10 -8.52 -3.64 -0.84
C MET A 10 -9.02 -4.10 0.54
N ASP A 11 -8.12 -4.66 1.35
CA ASP A 11 -8.41 -5.13 2.71
C ASP A 11 -8.12 -4.07 3.80
N ASP A 12 -7.62 -2.88 3.42
CA ASP A 12 -7.33 -1.81 4.37
C ASP A 12 -8.59 -1.30 5.07
N LYS A 13 -8.40 -0.89 6.33
CA LYS A 13 -9.43 -0.27 7.17
C LYS A 13 -8.90 0.99 7.82
N PHE A 14 -9.77 1.99 7.89
CA PHE A 14 -9.43 3.32 8.40
C PHE A 14 -10.32 3.67 9.57
N TYR A 15 -9.72 4.13 10.66
CA TYR A 15 -10.47 4.68 11.78
C TYR A 15 -10.60 6.19 11.60
N ILE A 16 -11.84 6.68 11.47
CA ILE A 16 -12.13 8.10 11.34
C ILE A 16 -12.70 8.59 12.66
N ASP A 17 -12.13 9.67 13.21
CA ASP A 17 -12.54 10.27 14.47
C ASP A 17 -12.69 11.81 14.39
N LEU A 18 -13.35 12.38 15.40
CA LEU A 18 -13.40 13.82 15.65
C LEU A 18 -12.13 14.24 16.39
N TYR A 19 -11.41 15.22 15.83
CA TYR A 19 -10.30 15.84 16.54
C TYR A 19 -10.84 16.62 17.77
N HIS A 20 -10.14 16.60 18.90
CA HIS A 20 -10.41 17.37 20.14
C HIS A 20 -11.48 16.91 21.14
N SER A 21 -11.80 15.61 21.24
CA SER A 21 -12.50 15.12 22.44
C SER A 21 -11.66 14.15 23.26
N ASP A 22 -11.75 14.23 24.59
CA ASP A 22 -11.05 13.34 25.55
C ASP A 22 -11.48 11.86 25.43
N PHE A 23 -12.35 11.54 24.46
CA PHE A 23 -12.86 10.20 24.16
C PHE A 23 -12.96 10.00 22.65
N SER A 24 -12.33 8.97 22.10
CA SER A 24 -12.48 8.61 20.70
C SER A 24 -13.95 8.25 20.36
N GLN A 25 -14.61 8.98 19.45
CA GLN A 25 -16.01 8.76 19.07
C GLN A 25 -16.18 8.19 17.64
N GLY A 26 -15.09 7.64 17.11
CA GLY A 26 -14.94 7.11 15.76
C GLY A 26 -15.56 5.76 15.47
N ARG A 27 -15.40 5.38 14.21
CA ARG A 27 -15.63 4.00 13.75
C ARG A 27 -14.66 3.63 12.64
N TRP A 28 -14.53 2.33 12.43
CA TRP A 28 -13.81 1.75 11.31
C TRP A 28 -14.64 1.84 10.02
N PHE A 29 -13.95 2.12 8.93
CA PHE A 29 -14.43 2.07 7.55
C PHE A 29 -13.51 1.15 6.75
N THR A 30 -14.07 0.37 5.82
CA THR A 30 -13.23 -0.32 4.83
C THR A 30 -12.79 0.66 3.75
N ALA A 31 -11.69 0.36 3.06
CA ALA A 31 -11.26 1.11 1.88
C ALA A 31 -12.38 1.22 0.83
N GLU A 32 -13.10 0.13 0.56
CA GLU A 32 -14.23 0.09 -0.38
C GLU A 32 -15.39 1.01 0.07
N GLU A 33 -15.69 1.04 1.38
CA GLU A 33 -16.74 1.90 1.92
C GLU A 33 -16.41 3.38 1.70
N LEU A 34 -15.17 3.79 1.99
CA LEU A 34 -14.72 5.17 1.79
C LEU A 34 -14.64 5.54 0.32
N ALA A 35 -14.18 4.64 -0.55
CA ALA A 35 -14.08 4.87 -1.98
C ALA A 35 -15.45 5.13 -2.64
N ARG A 36 -16.52 4.55 -2.10
CA ARG A 36 -17.88 4.65 -2.67
C ARG A 36 -18.76 5.73 -2.04
N LYS A 37 -18.42 6.19 -0.85
CA LYS A 37 -19.16 7.25 -0.16
C LYS A 37 -18.77 8.63 -0.66
N LYS A 38 -19.68 9.59 -0.55
CA LYS A 38 -19.33 11.01 -0.67
C LYS A 38 -18.86 11.54 0.68
N TYR A 39 -17.91 12.48 0.65
CA TYR A 39 -17.46 13.16 1.87
C TYR A 39 -18.63 13.75 2.68
N SER A 40 -19.64 14.32 2.01
CA SER A 40 -20.85 14.84 2.66
C SER A 40 -21.65 13.78 3.42
N GLU A 41 -21.70 12.55 2.92
CA GLU A 41 -22.43 11.45 3.57
C GLU A 41 -21.68 10.98 4.83
N VAL A 42 -20.35 10.94 4.79
CA VAL A 42 -19.51 10.65 5.97
C VAL A 42 -19.68 11.76 7.01
N MET A 43 -19.66 13.03 6.57
CA MET A 43 -19.89 14.18 7.43
C MET A 43 -21.28 14.14 8.08
N GLU A 44 -22.35 13.90 7.33
CA GLU A 44 -23.72 13.83 7.88
C GLU A 44 -23.89 12.68 8.87
N GLU A 45 -23.41 11.48 8.54
CA GLU A 45 -23.46 10.30 9.39
C GLU A 45 -22.75 10.54 10.73
N TYR A 46 -21.64 11.30 10.68
CA TYR A 46 -20.70 11.40 11.79
C TYR A 46 -20.88 12.68 12.61
N LEU A 47 -20.93 13.87 11.99
CA LEU A 47 -21.24 15.13 12.69
C LEU A 47 -22.65 15.11 13.27
N GLY A 48 -23.64 14.56 12.55
CA GLY A 48 -25.01 14.48 13.06
C GLY A 48 -25.14 13.63 14.33
N LYS A 49 -24.24 12.66 14.52
CA LYS A 49 -24.24 11.74 15.67
C LYS A 49 -23.34 12.20 16.81
N TYR A 50 -22.20 12.81 16.48
CA TYR A 50 -21.11 13.07 17.45
C TYR A 50 -20.75 14.57 17.59
N ASN A 51 -21.27 15.44 16.71
CA ASN A 51 -21.28 16.90 16.88
C ASN A 51 -22.72 17.47 16.78
N PRO A 52 -23.67 17.01 17.61
CA PRO A 52 -25.06 17.44 17.51
C PRO A 52 -25.29 18.93 17.82
N ASN A 53 -24.28 19.62 18.38
CA ASN A 53 -24.34 21.03 18.76
C ASN A 53 -23.58 21.95 17.79
N GLU A 54 -23.14 21.43 16.64
CA GLU A 54 -22.45 22.21 15.58
C GLU A 54 -21.27 23.04 16.11
N HIS A 55 -20.43 22.46 16.98
CA HIS A 55 -19.20 23.13 17.40
C HIS A 55 -18.31 23.38 16.17
N GLU A 56 -17.98 24.66 15.93
CA GLU A 56 -17.24 25.13 14.74
C GLU A 56 -15.82 24.54 14.61
N GLU A 57 -15.27 23.99 15.69
CA GLU A 57 -13.87 23.53 15.78
C GLU A 57 -13.68 22.01 15.54
N LEU A 58 -14.72 21.29 15.10
CA LEU A 58 -14.65 19.83 14.90
C LEU A 58 -14.34 19.47 13.44
N GLU A 59 -13.07 19.18 13.15
CA GLU A 59 -12.63 18.60 11.89
C GLU A 59 -12.55 17.06 11.97
N LEU A 60 -12.88 16.39 10.86
CA LEU A 60 -12.69 14.95 10.72
C LEU A 60 -11.21 14.64 10.48
N GLY A 61 -10.61 13.83 11.35
CA GLY A 61 -9.29 13.24 11.16
C GLY A 61 -9.39 11.75 10.86
N VAL A 62 -8.56 11.25 9.93
CA VAL A 62 -8.27 9.82 9.84
C VAL A 62 -7.11 9.53 10.76
N PHE A 63 -7.25 8.53 11.63
CA PHE A 63 -6.16 7.98 12.41
C PHE A 63 -5.89 6.57 11.91
N ASP A 64 -4.82 6.39 11.15
CA ASP A 64 -4.41 5.07 10.72
C ASP A 64 -3.51 4.42 11.77
N ILE A 65 -4.08 3.50 12.55
CA ILE A 65 -3.36 2.76 13.58
C ILE A 65 -3.02 1.33 13.11
N ASP A 66 -3.69 0.82 12.07
CA ASP A 66 -3.59 -0.60 11.67
C ASP A 66 -4.12 -0.86 10.25
N ASN A 67 -3.41 -0.41 9.21
CA ASN A 67 -3.68 -0.84 7.83
C ASN A 67 -2.76 -1.99 7.40
N GLU A 68 -3.32 -2.93 6.65
CA GLU A 68 -2.60 -4.14 6.21
C GLU A 68 -1.55 -3.78 5.16
N SER A 69 -1.85 -2.78 4.32
CA SER A 69 -0.93 -2.31 3.28
C SER A 69 0.30 -1.61 3.86
N GLY A 70 0.18 -0.81 4.93
CA GLY A 70 1.27 0.05 5.40
C GLY A 70 1.51 1.30 4.55
N LEU A 71 0.64 1.58 3.57
CA LEU A 71 0.77 2.75 2.67
C LEU A 71 0.38 4.05 3.36
N TRP A 72 -0.74 4.06 4.07
CA TRP A 72 -1.23 5.21 4.82
C TRP A 72 -0.80 5.09 6.30
N ARG A 73 0.23 5.78 6.75
CA ARG A 73 0.63 5.82 8.18
C ARG A 73 0.58 7.24 8.72
N GLY A 74 -0.28 7.47 9.70
CA GLY A 74 -0.38 8.74 10.41
C GLY A 74 -1.77 9.38 10.33
N GLU A 75 -1.78 10.71 10.43
CA GLU A 75 -3.00 11.52 10.41
C GLU A 75 -3.24 12.11 9.03
N TYR A 76 -4.49 11.97 8.54
CA TYR A 76 -4.86 12.41 7.19
C TYR A 76 -6.17 13.19 7.18
N LEU A 77 -6.29 14.08 6.18
CA LEU A 77 -7.56 14.69 5.83
C LEU A 77 -8.45 13.64 5.16
N VAL A 78 -9.60 13.34 5.78
CA VAL A 78 -10.56 12.34 5.29
C VAL A 78 -10.93 12.57 3.82
N GLY A 79 -11.12 13.82 3.40
CA GLY A 79 -11.47 14.16 2.02
C GLY A 79 -10.40 13.75 0.99
N ASN A 80 -9.12 13.92 1.31
CA ASN A 80 -8.02 13.54 0.42
C ASN A 80 -7.89 12.02 0.32
N LEU A 81 -7.99 11.32 1.46
CA LEU A 81 -8.01 9.85 1.48
C LEU A 81 -9.14 9.31 0.61
N MET A 82 -10.36 9.81 0.80
CA MET A 82 -11.53 9.38 0.02
C MET A 82 -11.35 9.66 -1.48
N TYR A 83 -10.77 10.80 -1.85
CA TYR A 83 -10.49 11.12 -3.25
C TYR A 83 -9.52 10.11 -3.88
N ASN A 84 -8.41 9.82 -3.21
CA ASN A 84 -7.40 8.88 -3.71
C ASN A 84 -7.96 7.44 -3.77
N LEU A 85 -8.68 7.01 -2.74
CA LEU A 85 -9.36 5.71 -2.74
C LEU A 85 -10.39 5.60 -3.87
N ALA A 86 -11.19 6.65 -4.11
CA ALA A 86 -12.16 6.65 -5.19
C ALA A 86 -11.50 6.53 -6.57
N GLU A 87 -10.35 7.20 -6.78
CA GLU A 87 -9.59 7.04 -8.03
C GLU A 87 -9.06 5.62 -8.18
N ILE A 88 -8.46 5.02 -7.14
CA ILE A 88 -7.95 3.64 -7.15
C ILE A 88 -9.06 2.63 -7.43
N TYR A 89 -10.19 2.71 -6.74
CA TYR A 89 -11.33 1.82 -6.94
C TYR A 89 -12.07 2.05 -8.26
N ARG A 90 -11.95 3.23 -8.88
CA ARG A 90 -12.59 3.51 -10.18
C ARG A 90 -11.89 2.79 -11.32
N VAL A 91 -10.57 2.67 -11.25
CA VAL A 91 -9.79 2.00 -12.30
C VAL A 91 -9.47 0.55 -11.95
N GLU A 92 -9.55 0.17 -10.66
CA GLU A 92 -9.23 -1.18 -10.13
C GLU A 92 -7.83 -1.68 -10.52
N TYR A 93 -6.97 -0.75 -10.96
CA TYR A 93 -5.70 -1.05 -11.59
C TYR A 93 -4.74 0.14 -11.51
N PHE A 94 -3.71 0.01 -10.69
CA PHE A 94 -2.59 0.93 -10.58
C PHE A 94 -1.30 0.12 -10.40
N ASP A 95 -0.55 -0.07 -11.48
CA ASP A 95 0.66 -0.88 -11.42
C ASP A 95 1.87 -0.08 -10.96
N VAL A 96 2.65 -0.70 -10.09
CA VAL A 96 4.03 -0.31 -9.82
C VAL A 96 4.99 -1.31 -10.42
N ASP A 97 6.09 -0.80 -10.99
CA ASP A 97 7.18 -1.63 -11.49
C ASP A 97 8.09 -2.00 -10.30
N ALA A 98 8.03 -3.25 -9.87
CA ALA A 98 8.93 -3.84 -8.88
C ALA A 98 10.21 -4.36 -9.56
N ASP A 99 11.35 -4.08 -8.95
CA ASP A 99 12.68 -4.55 -9.37
C ASP A 99 13.08 -5.85 -8.65
N ILE A 100 12.27 -6.29 -7.67
CA ILE A 100 12.33 -7.63 -7.07
C ILE A 100 11.22 -8.50 -7.66
N TYR A 101 11.54 -9.78 -7.91
CA TYR A 101 10.71 -10.76 -8.57
C TYR A 101 10.61 -12.03 -7.73
N GLU A 102 9.51 -12.77 -7.89
CA GLU A 102 9.42 -14.11 -7.30
C GLU A 102 10.49 -15.02 -7.91
N PHE A 103 11.19 -15.75 -7.05
CA PHE A 103 12.20 -16.70 -7.45
C PHE A 103 11.54 -17.98 -7.99
N SER A 104 11.18 -17.97 -9.27
CA SER A 104 10.47 -19.06 -9.94
C SER A 104 11.20 -19.54 -11.20
N THR A 105 10.82 -20.71 -11.72
CA THR A 105 11.31 -21.17 -13.03
C THR A 105 10.85 -20.26 -14.16
N GLU A 106 9.61 -19.77 -14.09
CA GLU A 106 9.02 -18.84 -15.06
C GLU A 106 9.84 -17.55 -15.16
N PHE A 107 10.34 -17.01 -14.03
CA PHE A 107 11.23 -15.84 -14.04
C PHE A 107 12.45 -16.04 -14.95
N PHE A 108 13.11 -17.20 -14.87
CA PHE A 108 14.31 -17.46 -15.67
C PHE A 108 13.99 -17.63 -17.16
N GLU A 109 12.85 -18.23 -17.46
CA GLU A 109 12.35 -18.41 -18.83
C GLU A 109 12.00 -17.05 -19.45
N ASP A 110 11.27 -16.20 -18.74
CA ASP A 110 10.89 -14.85 -19.17
C ASP A 110 12.11 -13.93 -19.37
N MET A 111 13.12 -14.06 -18.52
CA MET A 111 14.37 -13.32 -18.65
C MET A 111 15.29 -13.86 -19.75
N GLY A 112 14.96 -15.00 -20.37
CA GLY A 112 15.73 -15.61 -21.45
C GLY A 112 17.14 -16.03 -21.04
N LEU A 113 17.36 -16.33 -19.76
CA LEU A 113 18.69 -16.65 -19.22
C LEU A 113 19.01 -18.13 -19.43
N THR A 114 20.20 -18.42 -19.96
CA THR A 114 20.68 -19.80 -20.01
C THR A 114 21.16 -20.26 -18.63
N ALA A 115 21.29 -21.57 -18.42
CA ALA A 115 21.86 -22.12 -17.19
C ALA A 115 23.28 -21.58 -16.89
N MET A 116 24.06 -21.25 -17.94
CA MET A 116 25.40 -20.65 -17.79
C MET A 116 25.31 -19.19 -17.32
N ASP A 117 24.35 -18.43 -17.86
CA ASP A 117 24.12 -17.04 -17.42
C ASP A 117 23.68 -17.00 -15.96
N VAL A 118 22.76 -17.89 -15.59
CA VAL A 118 22.31 -18.05 -14.20
C VAL A 118 23.49 -18.39 -13.30
N ALA A 119 24.30 -19.38 -13.65
CA ALA A 119 25.47 -19.77 -12.85
C ALA A 119 26.46 -18.61 -12.66
N THR A 120 26.69 -17.81 -13.71
CA THR A 120 27.60 -16.65 -13.67
C THR A 120 27.05 -15.54 -12.78
N LYS A 121 25.76 -15.20 -12.93
CA LYS A 121 25.07 -14.18 -12.14
C LYS A 121 24.94 -14.57 -10.67
N VAL A 122 24.77 -15.86 -10.36
CA VAL A 122 24.80 -16.40 -8.99
C VAL A 122 26.21 -16.31 -8.41
N ALA A 123 27.24 -16.76 -9.15
CA ALA A 123 28.61 -16.85 -8.64
C ALA A 123 29.21 -15.50 -8.24
N SER A 124 28.81 -14.44 -8.93
CA SER A 124 29.21 -13.05 -8.67
C SER A 124 28.17 -12.25 -7.88
N GLY A 125 27.03 -12.86 -7.56
CA GLY A 125 25.89 -12.22 -6.91
C GLY A 125 25.96 -12.21 -5.39
N ASN A 126 24.95 -11.57 -4.79
CA ASN A 126 24.77 -11.50 -3.34
C ASN A 126 23.58 -12.36 -2.90
N ILE A 127 23.81 -13.68 -2.87
CA ILE A 127 22.82 -14.64 -2.39
C ILE A 127 22.90 -14.70 -0.85
N LYS A 128 21.98 -14.01 -0.17
CA LYS A 128 21.91 -13.97 1.30
C LYS A 128 21.44 -15.32 1.85
N SER A 129 20.44 -15.90 1.21
CA SER A 129 19.87 -17.19 1.59
C SER A 129 19.20 -17.87 0.39
N TRP A 130 19.39 -19.18 0.25
CA TRP A 130 18.75 -19.99 -0.79
C TRP A 130 17.27 -20.31 -0.48
N ASN A 131 16.82 -19.98 0.74
CA ASN A 131 15.42 -20.11 1.13
C ASN A 131 14.65 -18.80 0.90
N ASP A 132 15.32 -17.75 0.44
CA ASP A 132 14.68 -16.48 0.14
C ASP A 132 13.78 -16.65 -1.10
N PRO A 133 12.49 -16.26 -1.01
CA PRO A 133 11.54 -16.50 -2.09
C PRO A 133 11.63 -15.48 -3.23
N TYR A 134 12.46 -14.45 -3.10
CA TYR A 134 12.55 -13.36 -4.07
C TYR A 134 13.97 -13.10 -4.56
N ILE A 135 14.07 -12.63 -5.81
CA ILE A 135 15.31 -12.35 -6.52
C ILE A 135 15.23 -11.01 -7.24
N GLY A 136 16.34 -10.30 -7.31
CA GLY A 136 16.49 -9.09 -8.11
C GLY A 136 17.90 -9.00 -8.69
N PHE A 137 18.25 -7.81 -9.15
CA PHE A 137 19.56 -7.51 -9.73
C PHE A 137 20.26 -6.40 -8.97
N ASP A 138 21.57 -6.54 -8.77
CA ASP A 138 22.42 -5.42 -8.36
C ASP A 138 22.73 -4.48 -9.55
N ASP A 139 23.42 -3.38 -9.28
CA ASP A 139 23.84 -2.40 -10.30
C ASP A 139 24.76 -2.99 -11.39
N GLN A 140 25.32 -4.18 -11.16
CA GLN A 140 26.19 -4.90 -12.09
C GLN A 140 25.44 -6.00 -12.86
N GLY A 141 24.15 -6.19 -12.58
CA GLY A 141 23.30 -7.21 -13.17
C GLY A 141 23.52 -8.62 -12.62
N ASN A 142 24.16 -8.77 -11.45
CA ASN A 142 24.26 -10.04 -10.74
C ASN A 142 23.04 -10.27 -9.86
N PHE A 143 22.78 -11.52 -9.48
CA PHE A 143 21.60 -11.83 -8.68
C PHE A 143 21.76 -11.44 -7.22
N VAL A 144 20.68 -10.93 -6.64
CA VAL A 144 20.54 -10.65 -5.21
C VAL A 144 19.28 -11.33 -4.71
N THR A 145 19.35 -12.00 -3.55
CA THR A 145 18.15 -12.55 -2.91
C THR A 145 17.55 -11.60 -1.88
N TYR A 146 16.23 -11.66 -1.76
CA TYR A 146 15.44 -10.82 -0.88
C TYR A 146 14.45 -11.67 -0.09
N SER A 147 14.34 -11.35 1.19
CA SER A 147 13.28 -11.87 2.05
C SER A 147 11.91 -11.30 1.64
N GLU A 148 10.84 -11.94 2.11
CA GLU A 148 9.47 -11.42 1.91
C GLU A 148 9.28 -10.02 2.51
N THR A 149 9.95 -9.73 3.62
CA THR A 149 9.91 -8.40 4.23
C THR A 149 10.55 -7.35 3.32
N GLU A 150 11.74 -7.62 2.77
CA GLU A 150 12.43 -6.68 1.87
C GLU A 150 11.64 -6.47 0.57
N TYR A 151 11.02 -7.52 0.03
CA TYR A 151 10.13 -7.42 -1.13
C TYR A 151 8.92 -6.51 -0.83
N LYS A 152 8.24 -6.72 0.30
CA LYS A 152 7.11 -5.87 0.70
C LYS A 152 7.54 -4.42 0.93
N GLU A 153 8.68 -4.19 1.55
CA GLU A 153 9.22 -2.84 1.74
C GLU A 153 9.48 -2.13 0.41
N GLU A 154 10.03 -2.82 -0.59
CA GLU A 154 10.22 -2.27 -1.94
C GLU A 154 8.88 -1.88 -2.57
N LEU A 155 7.89 -2.78 -2.54
CA LEU A 155 6.56 -2.50 -3.10
C LEU A 155 5.94 -1.25 -2.47
N LEU A 156 6.12 -1.08 -1.15
CA LEU A 156 5.62 0.09 -0.45
C LEU A 156 6.34 1.37 -0.84
N GLU A 157 7.65 1.32 -1.06
CA GLU A 157 8.41 2.46 -1.57
C GLU A 157 7.92 2.86 -2.97
N ARG A 158 7.79 1.89 -3.88
CA ARG A 158 7.31 2.12 -5.25
C ARG A 158 5.88 2.66 -5.29
N ALA A 159 5.01 2.14 -4.42
CA ALA A 159 3.64 2.61 -4.32
C ALA A 159 3.57 4.02 -3.72
N ARG A 160 4.42 4.38 -2.76
CA ARG A 160 4.51 5.74 -2.21
C ARG A 160 5.05 6.77 -3.19
N ASP A 161 5.84 6.36 -4.18
CA ASP A 161 6.23 7.24 -5.29
C ASP A 161 5.04 7.64 -6.17
N LEU A 162 3.91 6.94 -6.06
CA LEU A 162 2.65 7.40 -6.60
C LEU A 162 2.12 8.53 -5.72
N SER A 163 1.63 9.61 -6.34
CA SER A 163 1.07 10.79 -5.66
C SER A 163 -0.25 10.52 -4.89
N PHE A 164 -0.52 9.28 -4.49
CA PHE A 164 -1.74 8.84 -3.83
C PHE A 164 -1.60 8.72 -2.31
N PHE A 165 -0.40 8.75 -1.72
CA PHE A 165 -0.16 8.34 -0.31
C PHE A 165 0.61 9.40 0.50
#